data_AF-A0A7S3NJR3-F1
#
_entry.id   AF-A0A7S3NJR3-F1
#
_cell.length_a   1.000
_cell.length_b   1.000
_cell.length_c   1.000
_cell.angle_alpha   90.00
_cell.angle_beta   90.00
_cell.angle_gamma   90.00
#
_symmetry.space_group_name_H-M   'P 1'
#
loop_
_entity.id
_entity.type
_entity.pdbx_description
1 polymer ?
#
loop_
_entity_poly.entity_id
_entity_poly.type
_entity_poly.pdbx_seq_one_letter_code
_entity_poly.pdbx_strand_id
1 'polypeptide(L)'
;MSEWMALPPRRKRGVKRPAVEAEEEITTYAERAIENAAKVDQAVAARSACSRAKPLDTSSRSEGNYEHLDHTADVQFHAWGSDLQAAFSALGNCFFDYVTQRSTIQAIHEDSFTVDATDLHALVFRFLDELLFRFSADGLVCANVTITQLERGETNTTKEETNNNEIQASNDRKPWKITVHTIGENFDLSKHPQGTEVKAITYSNMQVHRNDDRTDIFVIVDI
;
A
#
# COMPACT_ATOMS: atom_id res chain seq x y z
N MET A 1 -49.29 33.30 19.70
CA MET A 1 -49.78 32.72 20.97
C MET A 1 -49.44 31.23 20.91
N SER A 2 -48.28 30.84 21.44
CA SER A 2 -47.85 29.44 21.46
C SER A 2 -48.33 28.79 22.75
N GLU A 3 -49.16 27.77 22.59
CA GLU A 3 -49.86 27.04 23.65
C GLU A 3 -48.87 26.15 24.42
N TRP A 4 -48.71 26.43 25.71
CA TRP A 4 -47.82 25.69 26.61
C TRP A 4 -48.56 24.43 27.11
N MET A 5 -48.10 23.23 26.73
CA MET A 5 -48.68 21.97 27.21
C MET A 5 -47.88 21.43 28.42
N ALA A 6 -48.57 21.21 29.54
CA ALA A 6 -47.95 20.68 30.76
C ALA A 6 -47.55 19.20 30.60
N LEU A 7 -46.36 18.85 31.11
CA LEU A 7 -45.88 17.46 31.12
C LEU A 7 -46.76 16.58 32.03
N PRO A 8 -47.04 15.32 31.62
CA PRO A 8 -47.90 14.41 32.39
C PRO A 8 -47.26 14.02 33.73
N PRO A 9 -48.07 13.76 34.78
CA PRO A 9 -47.57 13.48 36.11
C PRO A 9 -46.76 12.17 36.16
N ARG A 10 -45.70 12.20 36.97
CA ARG A 10 -44.77 11.09 37.16
C ARG A 10 -45.51 9.89 37.76
N ARG A 11 -45.57 8.79 36.99
CA ARG A 11 -46.29 7.56 37.34
C ARG A 11 -45.73 6.94 38.63
N LYS A 12 -46.61 6.72 39.63
CA LYS A 12 -46.24 6.10 40.91
C LYS A 12 -45.82 4.64 40.69
N ARG A 13 -44.69 4.25 41.27
CA ARG A 13 -44.19 2.87 41.32
C ARG A 13 -45.11 2.01 42.19
N GLY A 14 -45.48 0.85 41.68
CA GLY A 14 -46.05 -0.24 42.48
C GLY A 14 -47.35 -0.81 41.93
N VAL A 15 -47.29 -1.48 40.77
CA VAL A 15 -48.28 -2.50 40.41
C VAL A 15 -47.50 -3.79 40.20
N LYS A 16 -47.73 -4.79 41.05
CA LYS A 16 -47.14 -6.13 40.95
C LYS A 16 -47.86 -6.84 39.80
N ARG A 17 -47.16 -7.17 38.71
CA ARG A 17 -47.76 -7.94 37.60
C ARG A 17 -48.11 -9.37 38.09
N PRO A 18 -49.25 -9.93 37.67
CA PRO A 18 -49.63 -11.30 38.02
C PRO A 18 -48.66 -12.31 37.37
N ALA A 19 -48.31 -13.38 38.08
CA ALA A 19 -47.29 -14.35 37.68
C ALA A 19 -47.64 -15.14 36.40
N VAL A 20 -48.92 -15.21 36.04
CA VAL A 20 -49.42 -16.00 34.90
C VAL A 20 -48.98 -15.43 33.55
N GLU A 21 -48.85 -14.11 33.42
CA GLU A 21 -48.38 -13.45 32.18
C GLU A 21 -46.88 -13.63 31.96
N ALA A 22 -46.10 -13.82 33.04
CA ALA A 22 -44.65 -13.98 32.94
C ALA A 22 -44.26 -15.35 32.38
N GLU A 23 -45.03 -16.40 32.68
CA GLU A 23 -44.71 -17.76 32.22
C GLU A 23 -44.99 -17.96 30.72
N GLU A 24 -46.04 -17.33 30.17
CA GLU A 24 -46.31 -17.31 28.72
C GLU A 24 -45.34 -16.37 27.95
N GLU A 25 -44.88 -15.28 28.58
CA GLU A 25 -43.81 -14.44 28.01
C GLU A 25 -42.46 -15.18 27.96
N ILE A 26 -42.17 -16.06 28.92
CA ILE A 26 -40.91 -16.84 28.94
C ILE A 26 -40.93 -17.94 27.87
N THR A 27 -42.04 -18.64 27.65
CA THR A 27 -42.15 -19.67 26.61
C THR A 27 -42.03 -19.08 25.22
N THR A 28 -42.71 -17.96 24.95
CA THR A 28 -42.61 -17.26 23.66
C THR A 28 -41.22 -16.66 23.41
N TYR A 29 -40.49 -16.26 24.47
CA TYR A 29 -39.10 -15.82 24.34
C TYR A 29 -38.13 -16.97 24.05
N ALA A 30 -38.34 -18.12 24.69
CA ALA A 30 -37.52 -19.31 24.45
C ALA A 30 -37.69 -19.85 23.02
N GLU A 31 -38.92 -19.88 22.52
CA GLU A 31 -39.21 -20.28 21.13
C GLU A 31 -38.59 -19.32 20.11
N ARG A 32 -38.69 -18.00 20.34
CA ARG A 32 -38.01 -17.00 19.49
C ARG A 32 -36.49 -17.10 19.54
N ALA A 33 -35.91 -17.46 20.69
CA ALA A 33 -34.47 -17.66 20.82
C ALA A 33 -34.00 -18.86 19.99
N ILE A 34 -34.76 -19.96 19.98
CA ILE A 34 -34.47 -21.15 19.16
C ILE A 34 -34.60 -20.82 17.67
N GLU A 35 -35.64 -20.07 17.27
CA GLU A 35 -35.83 -19.64 15.89
C GLU A 35 -34.69 -18.72 15.41
N ASN A 36 -34.24 -17.80 16.26
CA ASN A 36 -33.12 -16.90 15.95
C ASN A 36 -31.79 -17.67 15.87
N ALA A 37 -31.56 -18.65 16.74
CA ALA A 37 -30.38 -19.51 16.67
C ALA A 37 -30.34 -20.29 15.33
N ALA A 38 -31.46 -20.86 14.90
CA ALA A 38 -31.56 -21.55 13.62
C ALA A 38 -31.29 -20.63 12.41
N LYS A 39 -31.73 -19.35 12.48
CA LYS A 39 -31.43 -18.34 11.44
C LYS A 39 -29.95 -17.96 11.43
N VAL A 40 -29.30 -17.88 12.59
CA VAL A 40 -27.86 -17.62 12.70
C VAL A 40 -27.07 -18.80 12.14
N ASP A 41 -27.45 -20.04 12.44
CA ASP A 41 -26.80 -21.24 11.90
C ASP A 41 -26.95 -21.34 10.37
N GLN A 42 -28.12 -21.01 9.82
CA GLN A 42 -28.30 -20.89 8.36
C GLN A 42 -27.43 -19.79 7.75
N ALA A 43 -27.27 -18.65 8.41
CA ALA A 43 -26.40 -17.56 7.93
C ALA A 43 -24.90 -17.92 8.02
N VAL A 44 -24.50 -18.65 9.06
CA VAL A 44 -23.13 -19.18 9.20
C VAL A 44 -22.86 -20.24 8.14
N ALA A 45 -23.79 -21.18 7.90
CA ALA A 45 -23.67 -22.18 6.83
C ALA A 45 -23.62 -21.54 5.42
N ALA A 46 -24.40 -20.48 5.17
CA ALA A 46 -24.32 -19.71 3.93
C ALA A 46 -22.97 -18.98 3.77
N ARG A 47 -22.38 -18.51 4.88
CA ARG A 47 -21.01 -17.95 4.91
C ARG A 47 -19.94 -19.03 4.69
N SER A 48 -20.10 -20.22 5.27
CA SER A 48 -19.17 -21.34 5.08
C SER A 48 -19.23 -21.93 3.67
N ALA A 49 -20.37 -21.83 2.97
CA ALA A 49 -20.49 -22.14 1.55
C ALA A 49 -19.86 -21.06 0.63
N CYS A 50 -19.60 -19.86 1.18
CA CYS A 50 -18.84 -18.79 0.53
C CYS A 50 -17.34 -18.86 0.87
N SER A 51 -16.79 -20.06 1.07
CA SER A 51 -15.35 -20.33 0.85
C SER A 51 -15.13 -20.91 -0.55
N ARG A 52 -15.88 -20.45 -1.54
CA ARG A 52 -15.57 -20.73 -2.93
C ARG A 52 -14.29 -19.97 -3.23
N ALA A 53 -13.18 -20.72 -3.33
CA ALA A 53 -11.95 -20.26 -3.92
C ALA A 53 -12.31 -19.36 -5.11
N LYS A 54 -11.92 -18.08 -5.01
CA LYS A 54 -11.89 -17.21 -6.19
C LYS A 54 -11.13 -17.99 -7.27
N PRO A 55 -11.62 -18.04 -8.51
CA PRO A 55 -10.79 -18.51 -9.61
C PRO A 55 -9.48 -17.72 -9.55
N LEU A 56 -8.36 -18.40 -9.81
CA LEU A 56 -7.02 -17.86 -9.81
C LEU A 56 -7.00 -16.54 -10.59
N ASP A 57 -7.17 -15.45 -9.87
CA ASP A 57 -7.12 -14.09 -10.37
C ASP A 57 -5.68 -13.65 -10.14
N THR A 58 -4.89 -13.68 -11.20
CA THR A 58 -3.52 -13.16 -11.27
C THR A 58 -3.47 -11.62 -11.19
N SER A 59 -4.43 -11.00 -10.49
CA SER A 59 -4.37 -9.60 -10.10
C SER A 59 -4.47 -9.47 -8.59
N SER A 60 -3.36 -9.72 -7.90
CA SER A 60 -3.11 -9.06 -6.61
C SER A 60 -3.04 -7.56 -6.87
N ARG A 61 -4.19 -6.90 -6.93
CA ARG A 61 -4.28 -5.45 -6.68
C ARG A 61 -3.78 -5.26 -5.26
N SER A 62 -2.51 -4.89 -5.13
CA SER A 62 -1.92 -4.42 -3.88
C SER A 62 -2.71 -3.19 -3.44
N GLU A 63 -3.61 -3.36 -2.47
CA GLU A 63 -4.05 -2.26 -1.64
C GLU A 63 -2.78 -1.69 -1.00
N GLY A 64 -2.43 -0.47 -1.42
CA GLY A 64 -1.07 0.06 -1.40
C GLY A 64 -0.46 0.03 -0.01
N ASN A 65 0.66 -0.67 0.13
CA ASN A 65 1.51 -0.57 1.31
C ASN A 65 2.34 0.72 1.25
N TYR A 66 1.69 1.87 1.12
CA TYR A 66 2.35 3.18 1.06
C TYR A 66 1.46 4.30 1.59
N GLU A 67 2.09 5.37 2.02
CA GLU A 67 1.45 6.62 2.45
C GLU A 67 2.29 7.83 2.03
N HIS A 68 1.63 8.98 1.88
CA HIS A 68 2.27 10.27 1.63
C HIS A 68 2.22 11.08 2.92
N LEU A 69 3.38 11.55 3.37
CA LEU A 69 3.53 12.35 4.59
C LEU A 69 3.94 13.77 4.22
N ASP A 70 3.29 14.75 4.84
CA ASP A 70 3.61 16.16 4.63
C ASP A 70 4.97 16.49 5.28
N HIS A 71 5.91 16.99 4.47
CA HIS A 71 7.14 17.60 4.95
C HIS A 71 7.07 19.11 4.70
N THR A 72 7.82 19.92 5.46
CA THR A 72 7.61 21.38 5.60
C THR A 72 7.62 22.21 4.30
N ALA A 73 8.04 21.65 3.17
CA ALA A 73 7.90 22.25 1.82
C ALA A 73 7.81 21.20 0.69
N ASP A 74 7.94 19.92 1.00
CA ASP A 74 8.11 18.80 0.07
C ASP A 74 7.11 17.69 0.45
N VAL A 75 7.11 16.59 -0.29
CA VAL A 75 6.37 15.39 0.13
C VAL A 75 7.31 14.26 0.47
N GLN A 76 7.02 13.57 1.57
CA GLN A 76 7.73 12.36 1.94
C GLN A 76 6.89 11.14 1.54
N PHE A 77 7.47 10.29 0.72
CA PHE A 77 6.92 8.97 0.40
C PHE A 77 7.38 7.97 1.43
N HIS A 78 6.42 7.25 2.00
CA HIS A 78 6.67 6.10 2.84
C HIS A 78 6.03 4.88 2.16
N ALA A 79 6.84 3.85 1.87
CA ALA A 79 6.37 2.61 1.30
C ALA A 79 6.95 1.42 2.06
N TRP A 80 6.14 0.38 2.27
CA TRP A 80 6.54 -0.82 2.97
C TRP A 80 6.18 -2.10 2.20
N GLY A 81 6.78 -3.21 2.61
CA GLY A 81 6.50 -4.53 2.05
C GLY A 81 7.06 -5.65 2.91
N SER A 82 6.59 -6.88 2.69
CA SER A 82 7.19 -8.07 3.31
C SER A 82 8.66 -8.21 2.95
N ASP A 83 8.97 -7.96 1.68
CA ASP A 83 10.28 -8.07 1.09
C ASP A 83 10.77 -6.73 0.56
N LEU A 84 12.09 -6.62 0.36
CA LEU A 84 12.67 -5.45 -0.29
C LEU A 84 12.05 -5.23 -1.67
N GLN A 85 11.82 -6.30 -2.45
CA GLN A 85 11.12 -6.22 -3.72
C GLN A 85 9.69 -5.65 -3.54
N ALA A 86 8.91 -6.20 -2.61
CA ALA A 86 7.56 -5.71 -2.37
C ALA A 86 7.54 -4.21 -1.99
N ALA A 87 8.49 -3.75 -1.17
CA ALA A 87 8.62 -2.35 -0.77
C ALA A 87 8.96 -1.43 -1.95
N PHE A 88 9.86 -1.84 -2.84
CA PHE A 88 10.17 -1.07 -4.07
C PHE A 88 9.00 -1.03 -5.05
N SER A 89 8.23 -2.12 -5.18
CA SER A 89 7.00 -2.14 -6.00
C SER A 89 5.95 -1.20 -5.42
N ALA A 90 5.78 -1.22 -4.10
CA ALA A 90 4.91 -0.27 -3.40
C ALA A 90 5.37 1.18 -3.58
N LEU A 91 6.68 1.43 -3.55
CA LEU A 91 7.26 2.75 -3.77
C LEU A 91 7.02 3.28 -5.19
N GLY A 92 7.19 2.44 -6.22
CA GLY A 92 6.86 2.81 -7.61
C GLY A 92 5.37 3.11 -7.77
N ASN A 93 4.50 2.33 -7.11
CA ASN A 93 3.07 2.58 -7.10
C ASN A 93 2.73 3.90 -6.37
N CYS A 94 3.40 4.21 -5.26
CA CYS A 94 3.27 5.44 -4.49
C CYS A 94 3.61 6.69 -5.32
N PHE A 95 4.67 6.61 -6.13
CA PHE A 95 5.07 7.69 -7.05
C PHE A 95 3.98 7.97 -8.09
N PHE A 96 3.50 6.95 -8.83
CA PHE A 96 2.50 7.18 -9.87
C PHE A 96 1.13 7.59 -9.32
N ASP A 97 0.78 7.16 -8.10
CA ASP A 97 -0.43 7.59 -7.40
C ASP A 97 -0.39 9.07 -7.03
N TYR A 98 0.80 9.59 -6.70
CA TYR A 98 0.99 11.01 -6.37
C TYR A 98 0.94 11.90 -7.63
N VAL A 99 1.57 11.45 -8.71
CA VAL A 99 1.64 12.22 -9.97
C VAL A 99 0.31 12.19 -10.73
N THR A 100 -0.42 11.06 -10.69
CA THR A 100 -1.67 10.87 -11.43
C THR A 100 -2.65 9.94 -10.70
N GLN A 101 -3.92 9.98 -11.07
CA GLN A 101 -4.88 9.01 -10.52
C GLN A 101 -4.76 7.65 -11.21
N ARG A 102 -4.11 6.67 -10.57
CA ARG A 102 -3.89 5.32 -11.13
C ARG A 102 -5.13 4.58 -11.59
N SER A 103 -6.31 4.87 -11.03
CA SER A 103 -7.55 4.19 -11.38
C SER A 103 -8.02 4.45 -12.82
N THR A 104 -7.54 5.51 -13.45
CA THR A 104 -7.91 5.87 -14.83
C THR A 104 -6.99 5.26 -15.89
N ILE A 105 -5.86 4.70 -15.46
CA ILE A 105 -4.80 4.17 -16.34
C ILE A 105 -5.15 2.76 -16.81
N GLN A 106 -5.07 2.55 -18.12
CA GLN A 106 -5.20 1.26 -18.77
C GLN A 106 -3.82 0.61 -18.96
N ALA A 107 -3.76 -0.70 -18.74
CA ALA A 107 -2.56 -1.50 -18.86
C ALA A 107 -2.37 -1.97 -20.32
N ILE A 108 -1.97 -1.05 -21.21
CA ILE A 108 -1.86 -1.32 -22.66
C ILE A 108 -0.40 -1.51 -23.10
N HIS A 109 0.49 -0.68 -22.56
CA HIS A 109 1.92 -0.67 -22.87
C HIS A 109 2.69 -1.33 -21.74
N GLU A 110 3.57 -2.27 -22.08
CA GLU A 110 4.50 -2.90 -21.16
C GLU A 110 5.91 -2.36 -21.42
N ASP A 111 6.60 -1.99 -20.35
CA ASP A 111 7.98 -1.54 -20.41
C ASP A 111 8.78 -2.22 -19.30
N SER A 112 10.05 -2.51 -19.57
CA SER A 112 10.93 -3.18 -18.63
C SER A 112 12.31 -2.56 -18.66
N PHE A 113 12.89 -2.37 -17.49
CA PHE A 113 14.16 -1.70 -17.37
C PHE A 113 14.97 -2.21 -16.21
N THR A 114 16.26 -1.91 -16.26
CA THR A 114 17.22 -2.38 -15.28
C THR A 114 18.01 -1.20 -14.73
N VAL A 115 18.18 -1.16 -13.42
CA VAL A 115 18.91 -0.11 -12.71
C VAL A 115 20.01 -0.76 -11.88
N ASP A 116 21.21 -0.22 -12.02
CA ASP A 116 22.39 -0.62 -11.24
C ASP A 116 22.76 0.48 -10.25
N ALA A 117 23.13 0.12 -9.03
CA ALA A 117 23.54 1.07 -7.99
C ALA A 117 24.60 0.47 -7.05
N THR A 118 25.42 1.29 -6.41
CA THR A 118 26.45 0.82 -5.48
C THR A 118 25.89 0.51 -4.08
N ASP A 119 24.91 1.29 -3.65
CA ASP A 119 24.29 1.21 -2.33
C ASP A 119 22.77 1.10 -2.45
N LEU A 120 22.11 0.67 -1.36
CA LEU A 120 20.66 0.58 -1.32
C LEU A 120 19.96 1.95 -1.45
N HIS A 121 20.51 3.00 -0.85
CA HIS A 121 20.02 4.37 -1.00
C HIS A 121 20.17 4.86 -2.45
N ALA A 122 21.32 4.59 -3.07
CA ALA A 122 21.54 4.92 -4.48
C ALA A 122 20.60 4.12 -5.39
N LEU A 123 20.24 2.88 -5.02
CA LEU A 123 19.28 2.06 -5.75
C LEU A 123 17.88 2.68 -5.72
N VAL A 124 17.42 3.09 -4.53
CA VAL A 124 16.13 3.79 -4.36
C VAL A 124 16.08 5.07 -5.18
N PHE A 125 17.13 5.90 -5.08
CA PHE A 125 17.22 7.13 -5.86
C PHE A 125 17.18 6.85 -7.36
N ARG A 126 18.07 6.00 -7.88
CA ARG A 126 18.16 5.69 -9.32
C ARG A 126 16.89 5.05 -9.86
N PHE A 127 16.24 4.21 -9.07
CA PHE A 127 14.97 3.60 -9.41
C PHE A 127 13.87 4.65 -9.61
N LEU A 128 13.68 5.55 -8.64
CA LEU A 128 12.68 6.61 -8.76
C LEU A 128 13.05 7.61 -9.85
N ASP A 129 14.33 7.93 -10.01
CA ASP A 129 14.84 8.90 -10.99
C ASP A 129 14.56 8.40 -12.42
N GLU A 130 14.75 7.10 -12.66
CA GLU A 130 14.41 6.47 -13.94
C GLU A 130 12.89 6.47 -14.20
N LEU A 131 12.05 6.24 -13.17
CA LEU A 131 10.60 6.35 -13.31
C LEU A 131 10.17 7.79 -13.64
N LEU A 132 10.75 8.77 -12.95
CA LEU A 132 10.51 10.18 -13.21
C LEU A 132 10.97 10.57 -14.61
N PHE A 133 12.14 10.08 -15.04
CA PHE A 133 12.66 10.33 -16.39
C PHE A 133 11.69 9.81 -17.46
N ARG A 134 11.17 8.58 -17.34
CA ARG A 134 10.21 8.06 -18.33
C ARG A 134 8.87 8.77 -18.32
N PHE A 135 8.42 9.20 -17.14
CA PHE A 135 7.23 10.03 -17.05
C PHE A 135 7.44 11.37 -17.77
N SER A 136 8.55 12.06 -17.50
CA SER A 136 8.80 13.41 -18.04
C SER A 136 9.27 13.41 -19.50
N ALA A 137 10.02 12.40 -19.95
CA ALA A 137 10.57 12.31 -21.30
C ALA A 137 9.60 11.62 -22.28
N ASP A 138 9.06 10.45 -21.91
CA ASP A 138 8.23 9.63 -22.78
C ASP A 138 6.72 9.83 -22.50
N GLY A 139 6.37 10.48 -21.40
CA GLY A 139 4.98 10.61 -20.96
C GLY A 139 4.41 9.29 -20.43
N LEU A 140 5.22 8.30 -20.05
CA LEU A 140 4.71 7.00 -19.63
C LEU A 140 4.14 7.08 -18.21
N VAL A 141 2.90 6.62 -18.02
CA VAL A 141 2.30 6.48 -16.70
C VAL A 141 1.97 5.02 -16.43
N CYS A 142 2.41 4.52 -15.29
CA CYS A 142 2.26 3.11 -14.96
C CYS A 142 1.08 2.87 -14.01
N ALA A 143 0.20 1.93 -14.40
CA ALA A 143 -0.87 1.44 -13.53
C ALA A 143 -0.33 0.47 -12.47
N ASN A 144 0.71 -0.29 -12.80
CA ASN A 144 1.36 -1.20 -11.87
C ASN A 144 2.86 -1.29 -12.14
N VAL A 145 3.63 -1.28 -11.05
CA VAL A 145 5.09 -1.45 -11.05
C VAL A 145 5.41 -2.73 -10.28
N THR A 146 5.97 -3.71 -10.97
CA THR A 146 6.40 -4.99 -10.40
C THR A 146 7.90 -5.15 -10.56
N ILE A 147 8.54 -5.79 -9.59
CA ILE A 147 9.97 -6.11 -9.68
C ILE A 147 10.09 -7.57 -10.06
N THR A 148 10.79 -7.83 -11.13
CA THR A 148 11.03 -9.19 -11.61
C THR A 148 12.23 -9.80 -10.92
N GLN A 149 13.28 -9.00 -10.68
CA GLN A 149 14.54 -9.50 -10.15
C GLN A 149 15.26 -8.43 -9.34
N LEU A 150 15.84 -8.85 -8.22
CA LEU A 150 16.72 -8.03 -7.39
C LEU A 150 17.96 -8.86 -7.07
N GLU A 151 19.10 -8.44 -7.61
CA GLU A 151 20.39 -9.08 -7.40
C GLU A 151 21.33 -8.19 -6.61
N ARG A 152 22.15 -8.82 -5.79
CA ARG A 152 23.29 -8.20 -5.14
C ARG A 152 24.54 -8.83 -5.74
N GLY A 153 25.29 -8.06 -6.51
CA GLY A 153 26.51 -8.48 -7.17
C GLY A 153 27.58 -8.93 -6.19
N GLU A 154 28.47 -9.80 -6.66
CA GLU A 154 29.65 -10.24 -5.95
C GLU A 154 30.78 -9.22 -6.15
N THR A 155 31.56 -8.95 -5.10
CA THR A 155 32.71 -8.04 -5.16
C THR A 155 33.79 -8.68 -6.02
N ASN A 156 34.16 -8.01 -7.11
CA ASN A 156 35.37 -8.34 -7.85
C ASN A 156 36.57 -7.90 -7.01
N THR A 157 36.99 -8.76 -6.10
CA THR A 157 38.31 -8.67 -5.47
C THR A 157 39.34 -9.02 -6.54
N THR A 158 39.70 -8.07 -7.41
CA THR A 158 40.99 -8.18 -8.09
C THR A 158 42.04 -8.07 -7.00
N LYS A 159 42.64 -9.21 -6.65
CA LYS A 159 43.93 -9.23 -5.96
C LYS A 159 44.96 -8.62 -6.92
N GLU A 160 44.97 -7.30 -7.01
CA GLU A 160 46.13 -6.58 -7.49
C GLU A 160 47.15 -6.62 -6.36
N GLU A 161 48.04 -7.61 -6.45
CA GLU A 161 49.28 -7.67 -5.67
C GLU A 161 50.00 -6.33 -5.85
N THR A 162 49.89 -5.48 -4.83
CA THR A 162 50.47 -4.15 -4.80
C THR A 162 51.98 -4.27 -4.60
N ASN A 163 52.76 -3.64 -5.47
CA ASN A 163 54.04 -3.08 -5.02
C ASN A 163 53.80 -1.62 -4.60
N ASN A 164 53.67 -1.47 -3.29
CA ASN A 164 53.93 -0.27 -2.46
C ASN A 164 52.94 0.90 -2.43
N ASN A 165 52.42 1.10 -1.22
CA ASN A 165 52.07 2.35 -0.53
C ASN A 165 51.04 3.31 -1.16
N GLU A 166 49.77 3.07 -0.82
CA GLU A 166 48.90 4.02 -0.09
C GLU A 166 47.60 3.28 0.22
N ILE A 167 47.26 3.13 1.51
CA ILE A 167 45.99 2.50 1.92
C ILE A 167 44.89 3.55 1.70
N GLN A 168 44.36 3.62 0.49
CA GLN A 168 43.04 4.19 0.26
C GLN A 168 42.05 3.04 0.42
N ALA A 169 41.16 3.14 1.42
CA ALA A 169 40.12 2.16 1.67
C ALA A 169 39.21 2.04 0.44
N SER A 170 39.52 1.08 -0.43
CA SER A 170 38.66 0.69 -1.55
C SER A 170 37.40 0.09 -0.94
N ASN A 171 36.36 0.91 -0.83
CA ASN A 171 35.10 0.49 -0.23
C ASN A 171 34.46 -0.54 -1.15
N ASP A 172 34.64 -1.82 -0.84
CA ASP A 172 34.05 -2.99 -1.51
C ASP A 172 32.52 -2.95 -1.40
N ARG A 173 31.90 -2.10 -2.20
CA ARG A 173 30.44 -1.96 -2.27
C ARG A 173 29.92 -2.88 -3.36
N LYS A 174 29.30 -3.97 -2.92
CA LYS A 174 28.58 -4.91 -3.78
C LYS A 174 27.51 -4.15 -4.58
N PRO A 175 27.58 -4.11 -5.92
CA PRO A 175 26.60 -3.41 -6.71
C PRO A 175 25.24 -4.12 -6.60
N TRP A 176 24.19 -3.35 -6.43
CA TRP A 176 22.81 -3.79 -6.53
C TRP A 176 22.32 -3.63 -7.96
N LYS A 177 21.53 -4.59 -8.39
CA LYS A 177 20.88 -4.58 -9.69
C LYS A 177 19.42 -4.92 -9.51
N ILE A 178 18.53 -4.08 -10.01
CA ILE A 178 17.09 -4.27 -9.96
C ILE A 178 16.52 -4.25 -11.36
N THR A 179 15.71 -5.26 -11.68
CA THR A 179 14.95 -5.34 -12.92
C THR A 179 13.48 -5.09 -12.59
N VAL A 180 12.92 -4.09 -13.24
CA VAL A 180 11.57 -3.60 -12.99
C VAL A 180 10.77 -3.80 -14.27
N HIS A 181 9.56 -4.29 -14.08
CA HIS A 181 8.55 -4.41 -15.11
C HIS A 181 7.39 -3.47 -14.78
N THR A 182 6.97 -2.70 -15.77
CA THR A 182 5.94 -1.67 -15.64
C THR A 182 4.89 -1.87 -16.70
N ILE A 183 3.63 -1.68 -16.32
CA ILE A 183 2.50 -1.75 -17.24
C ILE A 183 1.70 -0.47 -17.12
N GLY A 184 1.42 0.18 -18.24
CA GLY A 184 0.88 1.52 -18.28
C GLY A 184 0.37 1.95 -19.65
N GLU A 185 0.22 3.25 -19.83
CA GLU A 185 -0.07 3.90 -21.10
C GLU A 185 0.58 5.29 -21.16
N ASN A 186 0.58 5.92 -22.33
CA ASN A 186 1.02 7.30 -22.46
C ASN A 186 0.02 8.26 -21.80
N PHE A 187 0.55 9.24 -21.09
CA PHE A 187 -0.20 10.28 -20.40
C PHE A 187 -1.00 11.13 -21.40
N ASP A 188 -2.31 11.08 -21.23
CA ASP A 188 -3.28 11.89 -21.94
C ASP A 188 -4.03 12.81 -20.96
N LEU A 189 -3.88 14.13 -21.13
CA LEU A 189 -4.53 15.14 -20.28
C LEU A 189 -6.06 15.05 -20.33
N SER A 190 -6.64 14.46 -21.37
CA SER A 190 -8.10 14.33 -21.50
C SER A 190 -8.67 13.19 -20.65
N LYS A 191 -7.87 12.16 -20.37
CA LYS A 191 -8.29 10.96 -19.63
C LYS A 191 -7.78 10.95 -18.21
N HIS A 192 -6.56 11.44 -17.99
CA HIS A 192 -5.90 11.37 -16.70
C HIS A 192 -5.92 12.73 -16.03
N PRO A 193 -6.50 12.85 -14.82
CA PRO A 193 -6.35 14.07 -14.04
C PRO A 193 -4.87 14.24 -13.69
N GLN A 194 -4.35 15.42 -13.98
CA GLN A 194 -3.00 15.80 -13.57
C GLN A 194 -3.01 16.03 -12.05
N GLY A 195 -2.20 15.24 -11.34
CA GLY A 195 -1.97 15.40 -9.91
C GLY A 195 -0.92 16.48 -9.65
N THR A 196 0.01 16.19 -8.74
CA THR A 196 1.12 17.09 -8.46
C THR A 196 2.35 16.65 -9.25
N GLU A 197 3.00 17.62 -9.92
CA GLU A 197 4.25 17.37 -10.62
C GLU A 197 5.37 17.13 -9.59
N VAL A 198 6.17 16.09 -9.81
CA VAL A 198 7.37 15.83 -9.04
C VAL A 198 8.56 16.31 -9.87
N LYS A 199 9.38 17.20 -9.33
CA LYS A 199 10.52 17.80 -10.03
C LYS A 199 11.79 16.99 -9.89
N ALA A 200 12.05 16.49 -8.69
CA ALA A 200 13.27 15.77 -8.38
C ALA A 200 13.10 14.86 -7.16
N ILE A 201 13.89 13.79 -7.13
CA ILE A 201 14.06 12.96 -5.92
C ILE A 201 15.25 13.47 -5.14
N THR A 202 15.18 13.43 -3.82
CA THR A 202 16.26 13.91 -2.95
C THR A 202 16.84 12.78 -2.10
N TYR A 203 18.11 12.94 -1.70
CA TYR A 203 18.73 12.10 -0.67
C TYR A 203 18.42 12.58 0.75
N SER A 204 17.71 13.71 0.89
CA SER A 204 17.39 14.32 2.17
C SER A 204 16.54 13.38 3.00
N ASN A 205 17.07 12.97 4.16
CA ASN A 205 16.40 12.06 5.09
C ASN A 205 15.90 10.76 4.43
N MET A 206 16.60 10.26 3.41
CA MET A 206 16.30 8.96 2.81
C MET A 206 16.63 7.87 3.82
N GLN A 207 15.68 6.97 4.09
CA GLN A 207 15.86 5.89 5.05
C GLN A 207 15.33 4.58 4.47
N VAL A 208 16.10 3.51 4.63
CA VAL A 208 15.66 2.15 4.29
C VAL A 208 15.84 1.28 5.52
N HIS A 209 14.73 0.96 6.16
CA HIS A 209 14.69 0.11 7.35
C HIS A 209 14.33 -1.32 6.94
N ARG A 210 15.21 -2.26 7.25
CA ARG A 210 14.96 -3.69 7.01
C ARG A 210 14.79 -4.38 8.34
N ASN A 211 13.55 -4.69 8.68
CA ASN A 211 13.21 -5.50 9.84
C ASN A 211 12.91 -6.93 9.39
N ASP A 212 12.88 -7.87 10.34
CA ASP A 212 12.63 -9.29 10.04
C ASP A 212 11.21 -9.52 9.46
N ASP A 213 10.25 -8.67 9.83
CA ASP A 213 8.84 -8.80 9.42
C ASP A 213 8.47 -7.94 8.21
N ARG A 214 9.18 -6.83 7.99
CA ARG A 214 8.89 -5.88 6.91
C ARG A 214 10.08 -4.99 6.56
N THR A 215 10.07 -4.48 5.33
CA THR A 215 10.98 -3.43 4.87
C THR A 215 10.22 -2.14 4.67
N ASP A 216 10.68 -1.05 5.27
CA ASP A 216 10.12 0.29 5.17
C ASP A 216 11.12 1.22 4.44
N ILE A 217 10.63 1.99 3.47
CA ILE A 217 11.41 2.94 2.66
C ILE A 217 10.80 4.33 2.80
N PHE A 218 11.62 5.31 3.17
CA PHE A 218 11.26 6.72 3.29
C PHE A 218 12.12 7.54 2.33
N VAL A 219 11.47 8.35 1.49
CA VAL A 219 12.12 9.22 0.50
C VAL A 219 11.41 10.56 0.45
N ILE A 220 12.16 11.66 0.39
CA ILE A 220 11.60 13.00 0.18
C ILE A 220 11.74 13.38 -1.29
N VAL A 221 10.65 13.88 -1.87
CA VAL A 221 10.57 14.36 -3.25
C VAL A 221 10.23 15.85 -3.31
N ASP A 222 10.88 16.55 -4.22
CA ASP A 222 10.64 17.97 -4.54
C ASP A 222 9.49 18.07 -5.55
N ILE A 223 8.54 18.97 -5.29
CA ILE A 223 7.30 19.17 -6.05
C ILE A 223 7.22 20.57 -6.64
#